data_AF-A0A422N413-F1
#
_entry.id   AF-A0A422N413-F1
#
_cell.length_a   1.000
_cell.length_b   1.000
_cell.length_c   1.000
_cell.angle_alpha   90.00
_cell.angle_beta   90.00
_cell.angle_gamma   90.00
#
_symmetry.space_group_name_H-M   'P 1'
#
loop_
_entity.id
_entity.type
_entity.pdbx_description
1 polymer ?
#
loop_
_entity_poly.entity_id
_entity_poly.type
_entity_poly.pdbx_seq_one_letter_code
_entity_poly.pdbx_strand_id
1 'polypeptide(L)'
;MGRATLCAGRFSGPAVPHADGSTALRRDIRRAAAACPDNCQPAADEDAADGAAVVVVLDHAEMFLTAAGSGAGWAHGRSRPSPPSHPLPLAELYDVLRGRELFGPDELRQLRLRTVLFVTLFGGAWGDVDPFARAKSFDAHVALTTPLEAERHAFFCAHAAHPPALCQAVAARSGGIPYRGMTEVAEHMEAGDGASAALLSLR
;
A
#
# COMPACT_ATOMS: atom_id res chain seq x y z
N MET A 1 -0.96 -1.84 24.84
CA MET A 1 -0.24 -2.28 23.61
C MET A 1 -1.09 -1.70 22.50
N GLY A 2 -0.61 -0.66 21.81
CA GLY A 2 -1.47 0.12 20.92
C GLY A 2 -2.16 -0.74 19.86
N ARG A 3 -3.49 -0.67 19.79
CA ARG A 3 -4.29 -1.35 18.76
C ARG A 3 -4.22 -0.54 17.46
N ALA A 4 -3.81 -1.20 16.38
CA ALA A 4 -3.80 -0.64 15.04
C ALA A 4 -5.01 -1.16 14.27
N THR A 5 -5.86 -0.25 13.79
CA THR A 5 -6.99 -0.59 12.92
C THR A 5 -6.63 -0.26 11.48
N LEU A 6 -6.78 -1.24 10.60
CA LEU A 6 -6.59 -1.08 9.16
C LEU A 6 -7.89 -0.55 8.55
N CYS A 7 -7.88 0.70 8.09
CA CYS A 7 -9.02 1.27 7.38
C CYS A 7 -8.59 1.43 5.90
N ALA A 8 -9.05 0.54 5.02
CA ALA A 8 -8.72 0.56 3.58
C ALA A 8 -9.75 1.40 2.81
N GLY A 9 -9.28 2.42 2.07
CA GLY A 9 -10.10 3.24 1.18
C GLY A 9 -9.64 3.10 -0.27
N ARG A 10 -10.56 2.88 -1.20
CA ARG A 10 -10.26 2.90 -2.65
C ARG A 10 -10.35 4.34 -3.16
N PHE A 11 -9.24 4.84 -3.70
CA PHE A 11 -9.16 6.17 -4.29
C PHE A 11 -9.79 6.20 -5.69
N SER A 12 -10.58 7.23 -5.99
CA SER A 12 -11.21 7.44 -7.30
C SER A 12 -10.99 8.87 -7.79
N GLY A 13 -9.84 9.12 -8.44
CA GLY A 13 -9.59 10.29 -9.30
C GLY A 13 -9.34 11.64 -8.60
N PRO A 14 -8.80 12.64 -9.34
CA PRO A 14 -8.49 13.96 -8.78
C PRO A 14 -9.76 14.76 -8.50
N ALA A 15 -9.85 15.36 -7.32
CA ALA A 15 -11.01 16.13 -6.89
C ALA A 15 -10.77 17.64 -6.98
N VAL A 16 -11.85 18.38 -7.22
CA VAL A 16 -11.86 19.85 -7.15
C VAL A 16 -11.73 20.27 -5.69
N PRO A 17 -10.79 21.17 -5.32
CA PRO A 17 -10.68 21.67 -3.97
C PRO A 17 -11.98 22.37 -3.55
N HIS A 18 -12.52 21.98 -2.40
CA HIS A 18 -13.72 22.59 -1.86
C HIS A 18 -13.41 23.93 -1.17
N ALA A 19 -14.43 24.77 -0.96
CA ALA A 19 -14.30 26.12 -0.42
C ALA A 19 -13.68 26.18 1.00
N ASP A 20 -13.67 25.06 1.72
CA ASP A 20 -13.01 24.87 3.02
C ASP A 20 -11.52 24.48 2.91
N GLY A 21 -10.99 24.36 1.68
CA GLY A 21 -9.65 23.85 1.41
C GLY A 21 -9.50 22.35 1.70
N SER A 22 -10.60 21.61 1.87
CA SER A 22 -10.58 20.16 1.97
C SER A 22 -10.56 19.51 0.58
N THR A 23 -9.69 18.52 0.42
CA THR A 23 -9.64 17.67 -0.77
C THR A 23 -10.54 16.45 -0.55
N ALA A 24 -11.00 15.80 -1.61
CA ALA A 24 -11.78 14.55 -1.47
C ALA A 24 -10.99 13.49 -0.69
N LEU A 25 -9.67 13.41 -0.92
CA LEU A 25 -8.77 12.53 -0.18
C LEU A 25 -8.84 12.75 1.34
N ARG A 26 -8.82 14.02 1.79
CA ARG A 26 -8.96 14.35 3.22
C ARG A 26 -10.30 13.88 3.79
N ARG A 27 -11.39 14.04 3.03
CA ARG A 27 -12.71 13.59 3.48
C ARG A 27 -12.82 12.08 3.53
N ASP A 28 -12.25 11.39 2.56
CA ASP A 28 -12.29 9.92 2.49
C ASP A 28 -11.48 9.31 3.63
N ILE A 29 -10.29 9.85 3.94
CA ILE A 29 -9.49 9.45 5.10
C ILE A 29 -10.27 9.68 6.41
N ARG A 30 -10.88 10.87 6.58
CA ARG A 30 -11.65 11.20 7.78
C ARG A 30 -12.88 10.30 7.94
N ARG A 31 -13.59 10.02 6.84
CA ARG A 31 -14.74 9.11 6.81
C ARG A 31 -14.32 7.68 7.16
N ALA A 32 -13.23 7.18 6.58
CA ALA A 32 -12.73 5.84 6.85
C ALA A 32 -12.29 5.69 8.32
N ALA A 33 -11.60 6.68 8.88
CA ALA A 33 -11.23 6.69 10.29
C ALA A 33 -12.45 6.72 11.22
N ALA A 34 -13.48 7.51 10.89
CA ALA A 34 -14.71 7.58 11.67
C ALA A 34 -15.58 6.30 11.57
N ALA A 35 -15.50 5.57 10.46
CA ALA A 35 -16.23 4.32 10.26
C ALA A 35 -15.57 3.10 10.93
N CYS A 36 -14.36 3.24 11.46
CA CYS A 36 -13.65 2.13 12.09
C CYS A 36 -14.32 1.80 13.46
N PRO A 37 -14.85 0.57 13.64
CA PRO A 37 -15.83 0.23 14.70
C PRO A 37 -15.27 0.34 16.12
N ASP A 38 -13.95 0.21 16.27
CA ASP A 38 -13.25 0.36 17.54
C ASP A 38 -13.25 1.82 18.06
N ASN A 39 -13.57 2.80 17.20
CA ASN A 39 -13.65 4.21 17.57
C ASN A 39 -15.04 4.62 18.12
N CYS A 40 -16.05 3.73 18.06
CA CYS A 40 -17.43 4.01 18.48
C CYS A 40 -17.85 3.33 19.79
N GLN A 41 -16.96 2.57 20.45
CA GLN A 41 -17.30 1.99 21.75
C GLN A 41 -17.10 3.00 22.88
N PRO A 42 -18.15 3.34 23.66
CA PRO A 42 -17.98 4.11 24.88
C PRO A 42 -17.18 3.27 25.88
N ALA A 43 -16.05 3.79 26.34
CA ALA A 43 -15.24 3.12 27.34
C ALA A 43 -16.00 3.09 28.67
N ALA A 44 -16.15 1.90 29.23
CA ALA A 44 -16.62 1.71 30.60
C ALA A 44 -15.52 1.95 31.66
N ASP A 45 -14.27 2.24 31.24
CA ASP A 45 -13.13 2.46 32.15
C ASP A 45 -12.25 3.61 31.66
N GLU A 46 -12.06 4.62 32.53
CA GLU A 46 -11.31 5.85 32.27
C GLU A 46 -9.77 5.69 32.26
N ASP A 47 -9.24 4.49 32.49
CA ASP A 47 -7.78 4.27 32.68
C ASP A 47 -7.05 3.53 31.54
N ALA A 48 -7.71 3.26 30.41
CA ALA A 48 -7.02 2.66 29.26
C ALA A 48 -6.21 3.72 28.48
N ALA A 49 -4.94 3.89 28.85
CA ALA A 49 -3.92 4.63 28.09
C ALA A 49 -3.66 4.09 26.66
N ASP A 50 -4.47 3.17 26.14
CA ASP A 50 -4.43 2.69 24.76
C ASP A 50 -5.20 3.68 23.87
N GLY A 51 -4.47 4.57 23.21
CA GLY A 51 -4.99 5.29 22.05
C GLY A 51 -5.00 4.39 20.82
N ALA A 52 -5.92 4.65 19.90
CA ALA A 52 -6.00 3.96 18.62
C ALA A 52 -4.94 4.50 17.64
N ALA A 53 -4.38 3.59 16.84
CA ALA A 53 -3.62 3.94 15.65
C ALA A 53 -4.44 3.57 14.40
N VAL A 54 -4.50 4.48 13.43
CA VAL A 54 -5.11 4.23 12.13
C VAL A 54 -4.02 4.06 11.09
N VAL A 55 -4.08 2.97 10.33
CA VAL A 55 -3.23 2.75 9.17
C VAL A 55 -4.04 3.06 7.91
N VAL A 56 -3.59 4.07 7.16
CA VAL A 56 -4.14 4.43 5.85
C VAL A 56 -3.24 3.85 4.78
N VAL A 57 -3.77 2.91 4.01
CA VAL A 57 -3.06 2.30 2.88
C VAL A 57 -3.45 2.99 1.59
N LEU A 58 -2.48 3.59 0.91
CA LEU A 58 -2.63 4.18 -0.41
C LEU A 58 -2.10 3.19 -1.44
N ASP A 59 -2.99 2.44 -2.06
CA ASP A 59 -2.66 1.45 -3.06
C ASP A 59 -2.53 2.07 -4.46
N HIS A 60 -1.69 1.46 -5.31
CA HIS A 60 -1.40 1.91 -6.68
C HIS A 60 -0.98 3.39 -6.82
N ALA A 61 -0.22 3.89 -5.85
CA ALA A 61 0.17 5.31 -5.83
C ALA A 61 1.16 5.67 -6.93
N GLU A 62 1.78 4.68 -7.58
CA GLU A 62 2.61 4.89 -8.78
C GLU A 62 1.88 5.69 -9.86
N MET A 63 0.55 5.55 -9.98
CA MET A 63 -0.23 6.29 -10.98
C MET A 63 -0.17 7.82 -10.79
N PHE A 64 0.12 8.29 -9.58
CA PHE A 64 0.13 9.72 -9.26
C PHE A 64 1.53 10.27 -8.98
N LEU A 65 2.45 9.37 -8.65
CA LEU A 65 3.75 9.72 -8.09
C LEU A 65 4.90 9.33 -9.01
N THR A 66 4.63 8.78 -10.20
CA THR A 66 5.67 8.51 -11.20
C THR A 66 6.17 9.82 -11.83
N ALA A 67 7.50 9.96 -11.93
CA ALA A 67 8.14 11.13 -12.54
C ALA A 67 7.76 11.29 -14.02
N ALA A 68 7.51 12.53 -14.48
CA ALA A 68 7.24 12.75 -15.90
C ALA A 68 8.53 12.51 -16.69
N GLY A 69 8.50 11.49 -17.56
CA GLY A 69 9.62 11.15 -18.43
C GLY A 69 10.24 9.77 -18.21
N SER A 70 9.73 8.91 -17.32
CA SER A 70 10.17 7.50 -17.25
C SER A 70 9.55 6.61 -18.35
N GLY A 71 9.02 7.22 -19.41
CA GLY A 71 8.57 6.54 -20.62
C GLY A 71 9.71 6.46 -21.62
N ALA A 72 10.46 5.35 -21.61
CA ALA A 72 11.46 4.92 -22.59
C ALA A 72 12.77 5.73 -22.66
N GLY A 73 13.89 5.03 -22.40
CA GLY A 73 15.20 5.44 -22.91
C GLY A 73 16.32 5.37 -21.89
N TRP A 74 17.20 4.38 -22.05
CA TRP A 74 18.50 4.33 -21.42
C TRP A 74 19.31 5.55 -21.86
N ALA A 75 19.36 6.61 -21.04
CA ALA A 75 20.28 7.71 -21.28
C ALA A 75 20.72 8.32 -19.94
N HIS A 76 21.93 7.96 -19.53
CA HIS A 76 22.67 8.70 -18.52
C HIS A 76 22.94 10.11 -19.04
N GLY A 77 22.15 11.07 -18.60
CA GLY A 77 22.35 12.49 -18.88
C GLY A 77 21.67 13.31 -17.81
N ARG A 78 22.44 14.17 -17.14
CA ARG A 78 21.99 15.11 -16.10
C ARG A 78 20.76 15.87 -16.59
N SER A 79 19.59 15.38 -16.23
CA SER A 79 18.31 15.97 -16.62
C SER A 79 17.89 16.88 -15.49
N ARG A 80 17.59 18.14 -15.83
CA ARG A 80 16.82 19.05 -14.95
C ARG A 80 15.65 18.26 -14.34
N PRO A 81 15.27 18.49 -13.07
CA PRO A 81 14.09 17.85 -12.51
C PRO A 81 12.91 18.19 -13.40
N SER A 82 12.40 17.19 -14.12
CA SER A 82 11.16 17.30 -14.87
C SER A 82 10.04 17.54 -13.87
N PRO A 83 9.04 18.38 -14.21
CA PRO A 83 7.88 18.54 -13.36
C PRO A 83 7.20 17.16 -13.17
N PRO A 84 6.59 16.90 -12.00
CA PRO A 84 5.87 15.64 -11.76
C PRO A 84 4.78 15.43 -12.82
N SER A 85 4.50 14.17 -13.18
CA SER A 85 3.44 13.84 -14.16
C SER A 85 2.07 14.34 -13.71
N HIS A 86 1.85 14.36 -12.39
CA HIS A 86 0.58 14.73 -11.76
C HIS A 86 0.83 15.69 -10.58
N PRO A 87 1.11 16.98 -10.84
CA PRO A 87 1.48 17.94 -9.80
C PRO A 87 0.37 18.18 -8.77
N LEU A 88 -0.90 18.12 -9.19
CA LEU A 88 -2.04 18.36 -8.32
C LEU A 88 -2.24 17.23 -7.29
N PRO A 89 -2.39 15.95 -7.68
CA PRO A 89 -2.44 14.85 -6.72
C PRO A 89 -1.24 14.79 -5.77
N LEU A 90 -0.04 15.09 -6.27
CA LEU A 90 1.18 15.13 -5.45
C LEU A 90 1.13 16.25 -4.39
N ALA A 91 0.67 17.44 -4.76
CA ALA A 91 0.49 18.55 -3.83
C ALA A 91 -0.57 18.23 -2.77
N GLU A 92 -1.70 17.63 -3.17
CA GLU A 92 -2.74 17.20 -2.22
C GLU A 92 -2.22 16.14 -1.25
N LEU A 93 -1.48 15.14 -1.74
CA LEU A 93 -0.88 14.13 -0.89
C LEU A 93 0.12 14.74 0.09
N TYR A 94 0.97 15.65 -0.39
CA TYR A 94 1.91 16.36 0.47
C TYR A 94 1.19 17.18 1.55
N ASP A 95 0.10 17.86 1.20
CA ASP A 95 -0.71 18.63 2.15
C ASP A 95 -1.42 17.74 3.19
N VAL A 96 -1.78 16.51 2.82
CA VAL A 96 -2.31 15.49 3.75
C VAL A 96 -1.24 14.99 4.71
N LEU A 97 -0.05 14.69 4.20
CA LEU A 97 1.02 14.04 4.96
C LEU A 97 1.79 15.03 5.85
N ARG A 98 2.02 16.25 5.36
CA ARG A 98 2.94 17.23 5.97
C ARG A 98 2.31 18.61 6.16
N GLY A 99 1.21 18.89 5.49
CA GLY A 99 0.58 20.20 5.48
C GLY A 99 -0.34 20.42 6.69
N ARG A 100 -1.63 20.25 6.48
CA ARG A 100 -2.67 20.65 7.44
C ARG A 100 -3.11 19.48 8.31
N GLU A 101 -3.36 19.74 9.58
CA GLU A 101 -3.92 18.75 10.52
C GLU A 101 -5.18 18.09 9.96
N LEU A 102 -5.19 16.76 9.87
CA LEU A 102 -6.31 15.99 9.29
C LEU A 102 -7.55 15.99 10.18
N PHE A 103 -7.35 16.04 11.49
CA PHE A 103 -8.39 15.99 12.51
C PHE A 103 -8.17 17.14 13.48
N GLY A 104 -9.26 17.75 13.94
CA GLY A 104 -9.18 18.72 15.03
C GLY A 104 -8.88 18.05 16.38
N PRO A 105 -8.43 18.81 17.40
CA PRO A 105 -8.13 18.26 18.72
C PRO A 105 -9.31 17.50 19.36
N ASP A 106 -10.53 18.00 19.18
CA ASP A 106 -11.73 17.36 19.73
C ASP A 106 -12.13 16.10 18.96
N GLU A 107 -11.89 16.08 17.64
CA GLU A 107 -12.11 14.87 16.82
C GLU A 107 -11.09 13.78 17.17
N LEU A 108 -9.83 14.15 17.42
CA LEU A 108 -8.80 13.21 17.88
C LEU A 108 -9.17 12.59 19.24
N ARG A 109 -9.73 13.40 20.16
CA ARG A 109 -10.23 12.92 21.46
C ARG A 109 -11.41 11.97 21.29
N GLN A 110 -12.39 12.34 20.45
CA GLN A 110 -13.58 11.53 20.18
C GLN A 110 -13.22 10.20 19.52
N LEU A 111 -12.30 10.21 18.55
CA LEU A 111 -11.82 9.02 17.86
C LEU A 111 -10.74 8.25 18.65
N ARG A 112 -10.33 8.75 19.82
CA ARG A 112 -9.19 8.25 20.62
C ARG A 112 -7.91 8.06 19.79
N LEU A 113 -7.76 8.85 18.73
CA LEU A 113 -6.74 8.66 17.72
C LEU A 113 -5.44 9.34 18.17
N ARG A 114 -4.39 8.53 18.39
CA ARG A 114 -3.06 9.04 18.76
C ARG A 114 -2.09 9.06 17.59
N THR A 115 -2.27 8.18 16.63
CA THR A 115 -1.31 7.98 15.55
C THR A 115 -2.02 7.65 14.26
N VAL A 116 -1.60 8.31 13.18
CA VAL A 116 -2.00 7.96 11.82
C VAL A 116 -0.74 7.57 11.06
N LEU A 117 -0.71 6.33 10.56
CA LEU A 117 0.37 5.80 9.76
C LEU A 117 -0.11 5.75 8.31
N PHE A 118 0.65 6.40 7.42
CA PHE A 118 0.41 6.32 5.98
C PHE A 118 1.36 5.30 5.38
N VAL A 119 0.80 4.29 4.73
CA VAL A 119 1.54 3.27 4.00
C VAL A 119 1.17 3.41 2.54
N THR A 120 2.13 3.79 1.72
CA THR A 120 1.93 3.93 0.28
C THR A 120 2.54 2.72 -0.43
N LEU A 121 1.72 1.99 -1.17
CA LEU A 121 2.15 0.86 -1.97
C LEU A 121 2.44 1.34 -3.39
N PHE A 122 3.55 0.84 -3.93
CA PHE A 122 4.05 1.21 -5.24
C PHE A 122 4.40 -0.04 -6.05
N GLY A 123 3.88 -0.10 -7.26
CA GLY A 123 4.45 -0.94 -8.30
C GLY A 123 5.70 -0.30 -8.93
N GLY A 124 6.74 -1.08 -9.17
CA GLY A 124 7.96 -0.62 -9.86
C GLY A 124 9.12 -0.29 -8.93
N ALA A 125 10.15 0.35 -9.47
CA ALA A 125 11.35 0.67 -8.71
C ALA A 125 11.18 1.99 -7.95
N TRP A 126 11.82 2.10 -6.78
CA TRP A 126 11.91 3.39 -6.07
C TRP A 126 12.58 4.49 -6.91
N GLY A 127 13.33 4.12 -7.96
CA GLY A 127 13.87 5.06 -8.94
C GLY A 127 12.80 5.84 -9.72
N ASP A 128 11.65 5.23 -9.94
CA ASP A 128 10.58 5.74 -10.81
C ASP A 128 9.68 6.77 -10.12
N VAL A 129 9.71 6.79 -8.78
CA VAL A 129 8.96 7.75 -7.97
C VAL A 129 9.57 9.14 -8.11
N ASP A 130 8.70 10.14 -8.24
CA ASP A 130 9.03 11.54 -8.40
C ASP A 130 10.06 12.01 -7.34
N PRO A 131 11.15 12.70 -7.73
CA PRO A 131 12.20 13.11 -6.81
C PRO A 131 11.71 13.96 -5.63
N PHE A 132 10.71 14.83 -5.84
CA PHE A 132 10.13 15.63 -4.77
C PHE A 132 9.36 14.73 -3.80
N ALA A 133 8.53 13.83 -4.33
CA ALA A 133 7.77 12.88 -3.52
C ALA A 133 8.71 12.06 -2.62
N ARG A 134 9.77 11.49 -3.18
CA ARG A 134 10.77 10.71 -2.45
C ARG A 134 11.46 11.48 -1.34
N ALA A 135 11.81 12.74 -1.61
CA ALA A 135 12.55 13.56 -0.66
C ALA A 135 11.69 14.12 0.47
N LYS A 136 10.36 14.21 0.29
CA LYS A 136 9.49 15.01 1.17
C LYS A 136 8.27 14.29 1.72
N SER A 137 7.81 13.23 1.07
CA SER A 137 6.54 12.57 1.42
C SER A 137 6.74 11.31 2.27
N PHE A 138 7.92 10.69 2.25
CA PHE A 138 8.14 9.39 2.88
C PHE A 138 9.22 9.45 3.96
N ASP A 139 8.91 8.95 5.15
CA ASP A 139 9.88 8.83 6.25
C ASP A 139 10.75 7.56 6.14
N ALA A 140 10.21 6.52 5.51
CA ALA A 140 10.88 5.25 5.30
C ALA A 140 10.45 4.63 3.97
N HIS A 141 11.32 3.77 3.42
CA HIS A 141 11.05 2.99 2.22
C HIS A 141 11.49 1.55 2.45
N VAL A 142 10.61 0.61 2.10
CA VAL A 142 10.87 -0.83 2.17
C VAL A 142 10.69 -1.41 0.77
N ALA A 143 11.76 -1.96 0.21
CA ALA A 143 11.69 -2.66 -1.07
C ALA A 143 11.15 -4.07 -0.85
N LEU A 144 10.00 -4.39 -1.46
CA LEU A 144 9.49 -5.74 -1.54
C LEU A 144 10.09 -6.41 -2.79
N THR A 145 11.16 -7.16 -2.60
CA THR A 145 11.80 -7.90 -3.70
C THR A 145 10.95 -9.11 -4.08
N THR A 146 11.14 -9.59 -5.31
CA THR A 146 10.62 -10.90 -5.72
C THR A 146 11.07 -11.96 -4.71
N PRO A 147 10.17 -12.80 -4.20
CA PRO A 147 10.52 -13.78 -3.18
C PRO A 147 11.56 -14.78 -3.68
N LEU A 148 12.51 -15.11 -2.81
CA LEU A 148 13.53 -16.14 -3.03
C LEU A 148 12.89 -17.53 -3.11
N GLU A 149 13.55 -18.49 -3.76
CA GLU A 149 13.01 -19.84 -3.90
C GLU A 149 12.61 -20.49 -2.57
N ALA A 150 13.40 -20.27 -1.51
CA ALA A 150 13.08 -20.76 -0.17
C ALA A 150 11.78 -20.14 0.39
N GLU A 151 11.55 -18.85 0.14
CA GLU A 151 10.33 -18.15 0.56
C GLU A 151 9.12 -18.64 -0.24
N ARG A 152 9.28 -18.85 -1.55
CA ARG A 152 8.24 -19.44 -2.42
C ARG A 152 7.89 -20.85 -1.98
N HIS A 153 8.89 -21.67 -1.64
CA HIS A 153 8.70 -23.02 -1.13
C HIS A 153 7.93 -23.01 0.21
N ALA A 154 8.35 -22.16 1.15
CA ALA A 154 7.64 -22.01 2.42
C ALA A 154 6.19 -21.55 2.21
N PHE A 155 5.96 -20.61 1.29
CA PHE A 155 4.63 -20.11 0.93
C PHE A 155 3.71 -21.24 0.43
N PHE A 156 4.15 -22.02 -0.57
CA PHE A 156 3.34 -23.10 -1.14
C PHE A 156 3.12 -24.25 -0.15
N CYS A 157 4.11 -24.58 0.68
CA CYS A 157 3.95 -25.58 1.74
C CYS A 157 2.97 -25.13 2.84
N ALA A 158 2.85 -23.83 3.09
CA ALA A 158 1.92 -23.29 4.08
C ALA A 158 0.48 -23.15 3.55
N HIS A 159 0.32 -22.83 2.25
CA HIS A 159 -1.00 -22.64 1.65
C HIS A 159 -1.61 -23.95 1.16
N ALA A 160 -0.81 -24.83 0.55
CA ALA A 160 -1.35 -25.96 -0.17
C ALA A 160 -1.17 -27.27 0.61
N ALA A 161 -2.24 -28.06 0.72
CA ALA A 161 -2.22 -29.42 1.28
C ALA A 161 -1.59 -30.45 0.30
N HIS A 162 -0.56 -30.06 -0.43
CA HIS A 162 0.07 -30.87 -1.47
C HIS A 162 1.35 -31.57 -0.98
N PRO A 163 1.78 -32.64 -1.66
CA PRO A 163 3.03 -33.31 -1.32
C PRO A 163 4.22 -32.34 -1.38
N PRO A 164 5.17 -32.39 -0.43
CA PRO A 164 6.32 -31.48 -0.40
C PRO A 164 7.11 -31.40 -1.70
N ALA A 165 7.22 -32.53 -2.42
CA ALA A 165 7.89 -32.58 -3.72
C ALA A 165 7.20 -31.72 -4.79
N LEU A 166 5.86 -31.61 -4.76
CA LEU A 166 5.12 -30.74 -5.68
C LEU A 166 5.34 -29.27 -5.31
N CYS A 167 5.28 -28.92 -4.02
CA CYS A 167 5.55 -27.57 -3.56
C CYS A 167 6.99 -27.12 -3.92
N GLN A 168 7.97 -28.02 -3.80
CA GLN A 168 9.34 -27.78 -4.23
C GLN A 168 9.43 -27.55 -5.75
N ALA A 169 8.79 -28.40 -6.55
CA ALA A 169 8.80 -28.25 -8.00
C ALA A 169 8.15 -26.94 -8.46
N VAL A 170 7.03 -26.54 -7.85
CA VAL A 170 6.36 -25.27 -8.16
C VAL A 170 7.23 -24.08 -7.75
N ALA A 171 7.80 -24.09 -6.53
CA ALA A 171 8.68 -23.02 -6.05
C ALA A 171 9.90 -22.79 -6.95
N ALA A 172 10.53 -23.87 -7.42
CA ALA A 172 11.69 -23.80 -8.33
C ALA A 172 11.31 -23.20 -9.70
N ARG A 173 10.06 -23.38 -10.14
CA ARG A 173 9.58 -22.95 -11.47
C ARG A 173 8.85 -21.61 -11.47
N SER A 174 8.47 -21.11 -10.30
CA SER A 174 7.81 -19.81 -10.13
C SER A 174 8.80 -18.66 -9.90
N GLY A 175 10.04 -18.79 -10.39
CA GLY A 175 11.04 -17.74 -10.30
C GLY A 175 10.58 -16.46 -11.00
N GLY A 176 10.85 -15.30 -10.40
CA GLY A 176 10.42 -14.01 -10.96
C GLY A 176 8.99 -13.59 -10.60
N ILE A 177 8.18 -14.48 -10.05
CA ILE A 177 6.78 -14.20 -9.73
C ILE A 177 6.66 -13.50 -8.37
N PRO A 178 5.92 -12.38 -8.28
CA PRO A 178 5.67 -11.69 -7.00
C PRO A 178 4.66 -12.47 -6.14
N TYR A 179 4.53 -12.10 -4.86
CA TYR A 179 3.61 -12.75 -3.91
C TYR A 179 2.18 -12.91 -4.43
N ARG A 180 1.64 -11.90 -5.12
CA ARG A 180 0.31 -11.98 -5.74
C ARG A 180 0.20 -13.15 -6.73
N GLY A 181 1.17 -13.30 -7.62
CA GLY A 181 1.16 -14.38 -8.60
C GLY A 181 1.35 -15.75 -7.94
N MET A 182 2.02 -15.82 -6.78
CA MET A 182 2.06 -17.07 -6.01
C MET A 182 0.71 -17.43 -5.39
N THR A 183 -0.06 -16.45 -4.92
CA THR A 183 -1.44 -16.67 -4.45
C THR A 183 -2.30 -17.23 -5.59
N GLU A 184 -2.23 -16.64 -6.78
CA GLU A 184 -2.97 -17.11 -7.97
C GLU A 184 -2.57 -18.57 -8.33
N VAL A 185 -1.28 -18.91 -8.27
CA VAL A 185 -0.80 -20.29 -8.46
C VAL A 185 -1.34 -21.24 -7.38
N ALA A 186 -1.33 -20.83 -6.11
CA ALA A 186 -1.84 -21.65 -5.01
C ALA A 186 -3.35 -21.94 -5.15
N GLU A 187 -4.15 -20.93 -5.50
CA GLU A 187 -5.59 -21.09 -5.76
C GLU A 187 -5.84 -22.08 -6.91
N HIS A 188 -5.04 -22.03 -7.98
CA HIS A 188 -5.13 -22.99 -9.08
C HIS A 188 -4.70 -24.41 -8.71
N MET A 189 -3.78 -24.56 -7.77
CA MET A 189 -3.38 -25.86 -7.24
C MET A 189 -4.50 -26.49 -6.39
N GLU A 190 -5.21 -25.68 -5.60
CA GLU A 190 -6.33 -26.10 -4.75
C GLU A 190 -7.61 -26.45 -5.52
N ALA A 191 -7.87 -25.77 -6.64
CA ALA A 191 -9.07 -25.97 -7.46
C ALA A 191 -9.14 -27.34 -8.18
N GLY A 192 -8.14 -28.20 -8.05
CA GLY A 192 -8.29 -29.65 -8.31
C GLY A 192 -8.14 -30.13 -9.75
N ASP A 193 -7.86 -29.28 -10.74
CA ASP A 193 -7.85 -29.70 -12.16
C ASP A 193 -6.56 -29.35 -12.94
N GLY A 194 -5.45 -28.99 -12.27
CA GLY A 194 -4.40 -28.27 -13.00
C GLY A 194 -2.98 -28.25 -12.46
N ALA A 195 -2.53 -29.14 -11.57
CA ALA A 195 -1.10 -29.18 -11.23
C ALA A 195 -0.23 -29.38 -12.50
N SER A 196 -0.70 -30.15 -13.48
CA SER A 196 -0.03 -30.31 -14.78
C SER A 196 -0.17 -29.09 -15.70
N ALA A 197 -1.27 -28.31 -15.60
CA ALA A 197 -1.51 -27.14 -16.46
C ALA A 197 -0.77 -25.89 -15.95
N ALA A 198 -0.78 -25.63 -14.64
CA ALA A 198 0.01 -24.58 -14.00
C ALA A 198 1.51 -24.80 -14.23
N LEU A 199 1.98 -26.06 -14.17
CA LEU A 199 3.34 -26.43 -14.54
C LEU A 199 3.62 -26.31 -16.04
N LEU A 200 2.64 -26.25 -16.94
CA LEU A 200 2.89 -26.06 -18.38
C LEU A 200 2.88 -24.58 -18.77
N SER A 201 2.13 -23.74 -18.05
CA SER A 201 2.04 -22.27 -18.28
C SER A 201 3.21 -21.48 -17.68
N LEU A 202 4.02 -22.07 -16.79
CA LEU A 202 5.22 -21.48 -16.20
C LEU A 202 6.50 -21.75 -17.05
N ARG A 203 6.38 -21.75 -18.38
CA ARG A 203 7.52 -21.91 -19.33
C ARG A 203 7.67 -20.68 -20.20
#